data_AF-A0A2D3D6Y3-F1
#
_entry.id   AF-A0A2D3D6Y3-F1
#
_cell.length_a   1.000
_cell.length_b   1.000
_cell.length_c   1.000
_cell.angle_alpha   90.00
_cell.angle_beta   90.00
_cell.angle_gamma   90.00
#
_symmetry.space_group_name_H-M   'P 1'
#
loop_
_entity.id
_entity.type
_entity.pdbx_description
1 polymer ?
#
loop_
_entity_poly.entity_id
_entity_poly.type
_entity_poly.pdbx_seq_one_letter_code
_entity_poly.pdbx_strand_id
1 'polypeptide(L)'
;MRRAYYRFVRLQRDGTLFAFCEPALAGSVPSTTNRLEGGVNADIKRVLDAHRGLTEEHMKRVCEWVLYMKTHDPDPGSFITAAHDETAEPPTTSTGLPAGSVQEAAPGVDAYESGFGIRKGWAGKTR
;
A
#
# COMPACT_ATOMS: atom_id res chain seq x y z
N MET A 1 23.46 33.77 -6.21
CA MET A 1 22.19 33.09 -5.89
C MET A 1 21.39 33.67 -4.72
N ARG A 2 21.99 34.32 -3.71
CA ARG A 2 21.25 34.84 -2.53
C ARG A 2 20.19 35.92 -2.85
N ARG A 3 20.42 36.75 -3.88
CA ARG A 3 19.51 37.84 -4.27
C ARG A 3 18.12 37.37 -4.72
N ALA A 4 18.04 36.27 -5.46
CA ALA A 4 16.76 35.72 -5.92
C ALA A 4 15.96 35.14 -4.74
N TYR A 5 16.63 34.43 -3.83
CA TYR A 5 16.04 33.92 -2.60
C TYR A 5 15.39 35.03 -1.76
N TYR A 6 16.10 36.14 -1.51
CA TYR A 6 15.54 37.24 -0.73
C TYR A 6 14.36 37.95 -1.42
N ARG A 7 14.29 37.94 -2.77
CA ARG A 7 13.13 38.45 -3.50
C ARG A 7 11.89 37.59 -3.26
N PHE A 8 12.02 36.25 -3.30
CA PHE A 8 10.89 35.36 -3.00
C PHE A 8 10.41 35.49 -1.55
N VAL A 9 11.34 35.55 -0.59
CA VAL A 9 10.99 35.76 0.83
C VAL A 9 10.21 37.07 1.02
N ARG A 10 10.62 38.14 0.34
CA ARG A 10 9.90 39.41 0.38
C ARG A 10 8.50 39.29 -0.22
N LEU A 11 8.36 38.71 -1.42
CA LEU A 11 7.05 38.56 -2.07
C LEU A 11 6.08 37.70 -1.26
N GLN A 12 6.59 36.66 -0.58
CA GLN A 12 5.80 35.82 0.33
C GLN A 12 5.36 36.60 1.57
N ARG A 13 6.23 37.42 2.18
CA ARG A 13 5.88 38.28 3.32
C ARG A 13 4.89 39.38 2.95
N ASP A 14 5.03 39.92 1.73
CA ASP A 14 4.14 40.93 1.17
C ASP A 14 2.76 40.33 0.77
N GLY A 15 2.54 39.02 0.98
CA GLY A 15 1.28 38.33 0.68
C GLY A 15 0.96 38.22 -0.81
N THR A 16 1.92 38.56 -1.68
CA THR A 16 1.76 38.55 -3.15
C THR A 16 2.08 37.20 -3.77
N LEU A 17 2.95 36.42 -3.11
CA LEU A 17 3.32 35.07 -3.50
C LEU A 17 2.69 34.07 -2.52
N PHE A 18 2.01 33.05 -3.04
CA PHE A 18 1.24 32.07 -2.25
C PHE A 18 0.12 32.68 -1.40
N ALA A 19 -0.58 33.70 -1.91
CA ALA A 19 -1.67 34.40 -1.21
C ALA A 19 -2.83 33.49 -0.71
N PHE A 20 -3.00 32.31 -1.33
CA PHE A 20 -3.95 31.30 -0.86
C PHE A 20 -3.51 30.62 0.46
N CYS A 21 -2.21 30.60 0.75
CA CYS A 21 -1.68 30.15 2.03
C CYS A 21 -1.62 31.35 2.97
N GLU A 22 -2.49 31.39 3.99
CA GLU A 22 -2.33 32.34 5.09
C GLU A 22 -0.93 32.16 5.72
N PRO A 23 -0.05 33.17 5.68
CA PRO A 23 1.31 33.03 6.21
C PRO A 23 1.33 32.72 7.71
N ALA A 24 0.29 33.16 8.44
CA ALA A 24 0.07 32.84 9.85
C ALA A 24 -0.33 31.37 10.08
N LEU A 25 -1.04 30.76 9.13
CA LEU A 25 -1.48 29.36 9.17
C LEU A 25 -0.39 28.40 8.70
N ALA A 26 0.52 28.88 7.83
CA ALA A 26 1.60 28.09 7.24
C ALA A 26 2.73 27.72 8.22
N GLY A 27 2.82 28.38 9.38
CA GLY A 27 3.86 28.13 10.38
C GLY A 27 5.29 28.21 9.82
N SER A 28 6.26 27.66 10.56
CA SER A 28 7.60 27.45 10.02
C SER A 28 7.54 26.32 8.99
N VAL A 29 7.62 26.66 7.70
CA VAL A 29 7.74 25.67 6.63
C VAL A 29 9.09 24.95 6.82
N PRO A 30 9.11 23.63 7.06
CA PRO A 30 10.35 22.91 7.26
C PRO A 30 11.26 23.05 6.05
N SER A 31 12.54 23.34 6.28
CA SER A 31 13.55 23.45 5.21
C SER A 31 13.77 22.15 4.42
N THR A 32 13.22 21.03 4.90
CA THR A 32 13.42 19.69 4.33
C THR A 32 12.09 18.99 4.09
N THR A 33 11.98 18.28 2.98
CA THR A 33 10.88 17.36 2.64
C THR A 33 10.79 16.13 3.53
N ASN A 34 11.66 15.98 4.54
CA ASN A 34 11.69 14.86 5.49
C ASN A 34 10.32 14.55 6.11
N ARG A 35 9.46 15.57 6.30
CA ARG A 35 8.09 15.38 6.81
C ARG A 35 7.18 14.61 5.85
N LEU A 36 7.42 14.74 4.54
CA LEU A 36 6.73 13.97 3.50
C LEU A 36 7.38 12.59 3.31
N GLU A 37 8.71 12.52 3.38
CA GLU A 37 9.47 11.27 3.19
C GLU A 37 9.31 10.27 4.35
N GLY A 38 9.18 10.75 5.59
CA GLY A 38 8.82 9.94 6.75
C GLY A 38 7.31 9.84 7.03
N GLY A 39 6.50 10.52 6.22
CA GLY A 39 5.04 10.54 6.33
C GLY A 39 4.39 9.65 5.27
N VAL A 40 3.50 10.24 4.47
CA VAL A 40 2.70 9.52 3.47
C VAL A 40 3.55 8.74 2.47
N ASN A 41 4.72 9.25 2.05
CA ASN A 41 5.58 8.54 1.11
C ASN A 41 6.24 7.29 1.70
N ALA A 42 6.49 7.25 3.02
CA ALA A 42 7.03 6.05 3.66
C ALA A 42 6.00 4.91 3.59
N ASP A 43 4.74 5.22 3.87
CA ASP A 43 3.66 4.23 3.80
C ASP A 43 3.46 3.74 2.36
N ILE A 44 3.43 4.64 1.38
CA ILE A 44 3.31 4.26 -0.04
C ILE A 44 4.48 3.35 -0.47
N LYS A 45 5.72 3.72 -0.13
CA LYS A 45 6.91 2.89 -0.44
C LYS A 45 6.79 1.51 0.20
N ARG A 46 6.43 1.43 1.48
CA ARG A 46 6.26 0.17 2.20
C ARG A 46 5.21 -0.73 1.54
N VAL A 47 4.09 -0.17 1.13
CA VAL A 47 3.01 -0.96 0.55
C VAL A 47 3.35 -1.38 -0.89
N LEU A 48 4.03 -0.54 -1.67
CA LEU A 48 4.56 -0.92 -2.98
C LEU A 48 5.61 -2.04 -2.88
N ASP A 49 6.49 -1.98 -1.87
CA ASP A 49 7.47 -3.04 -1.63
C ASP A 49 6.80 -4.37 -1.26
N ALA A 50 5.75 -4.33 -0.43
CA ALA A 50 4.99 -5.52 -0.04
C ALA A 50 4.22 -6.17 -1.19
N HIS A 51 3.80 -5.39 -2.19
CA HIS A 51 3.02 -5.84 -3.35
C HIS A 51 3.86 -5.89 -4.64
N ARG A 52 5.18 -5.89 -4.51
CA ARG A 52 6.11 -5.91 -5.64
C ARG A 52 5.92 -7.19 -6.47
N GLY A 53 5.81 -7.04 -7.80
CA GLY A 53 5.64 -8.15 -8.74
C GLY A 53 4.19 -8.45 -9.10
N LEU A 54 3.23 -7.74 -8.49
CA LEU A 54 1.83 -7.75 -8.95
C LEU A 54 1.65 -6.81 -10.15
N THR A 55 0.45 -6.83 -10.73
CA THR A 55 0.12 -5.97 -11.87
C THR A 55 0.22 -4.49 -11.49
N GLU A 56 0.53 -3.65 -12.47
CA GLU A 56 0.59 -2.20 -12.26
C GLU A 56 -0.74 -1.65 -11.72
N GLU A 57 -1.86 -2.16 -12.24
CA GLU A 57 -3.21 -1.82 -11.78
C GLU A 57 -3.41 -2.14 -10.29
N HIS A 58 -2.95 -3.31 -9.84
CA HIS A 58 -3.02 -3.69 -8.43
C HIS A 58 -2.17 -2.76 -7.57
N MET A 59 -0.91 -2.52 -7.97
CA MET A 59 -0.01 -1.65 -7.23
C MET A 59 -0.54 -0.21 -7.13
N LYS A 60 -1.16 0.31 -8.20
CA LYS A 60 -1.86 1.61 -8.20
C LYS A 60 -3.04 1.62 -7.23
N ARG A 61 -3.92 0.62 -7.32
CA ARG A 61 -5.11 0.53 -6.45
C ARG A 61 -4.73 0.51 -4.98
N VAL A 62 -3.65 -0.18 -4.65
CA VAL A 62 -3.16 -0.26 -3.28
C VAL A 62 -2.60 1.10 -2.80
N CYS A 63 -1.89 1.84 -3.65
CA CYS A 63 -1.49 3.21 -3.33
C CYS A 63 -2.70 4.14 -3.14
N GLU A 64 -3.69 4.07 -4.02
CA GLU A 64 -4.94 4.83 -3.93
C GLU A 64 -5.66 4.52 -2.61
N TRP A 65 -5.71 3.25 -2.21
CA TRP A 65 -6.28 2.83 -0.93
C TRP A 65 -5.56 3.46 0.27
N VAL A 66 -4.23 3.42 0.30
CA VAL A 66 -3.44 4.01 1.39
C VAL A 66 -3.64 5.52 1.47
N LEU A 67 -3.71 6.19 0.31
CA LEU A 67 -4.00 7.63 0.24
C LEU A 67 -5.41 7.94 0.72
N TYR A 68 -6.40 7.17 0.28
CA TYR A 68 -7.80 7.29 0.67
C TYR A 68 -7.97 7.20 2.20
N MET A 69 -7.39 6.19 2.82
CA MET A 69 -7.47 5.97 4.27
C MET A 69 -6.78 7.07 5.11
N LYS A 70 -5.98 7.94 4.48
CA LYS A 70 -5.31 9.07 5.15
C LYS A 70 -6.05 10.41 4.97
N THR A 71 -7.19 10.41 4.28
CA THR A 71 -8.04 11.60 4.16
C THR A 71 -8.71 11.91 5.51
N HIS A 72 -9.33 13.09 5.63
CA HIS A 72 -9.92 13.55 6.89
C HIS A 72 -11.10 12.66 7.36
N ASP A 73 -11.83 12.06 6.42
CA ASP A 73 -13.02 11.25 6.71
C ASP A 73 -13.17 10.12 5.65
N PRO A 74 -12.40 9.03 5.77
CA PRO A 74 -12.52 7.90 4.86
C PRO A 74 -13.76 7.06 5.20
N ASP A 75 -14.60 6.80 4.22
CA ASP A 75 -15.75 5.89 4.29
C ASP A 75 -15.51 4.63 3.42
N PRO A 76 -14.70 3.68 3.89
CA PRO A 76 -14.45 2.44 3.14
C PRO A 76 -15.72 1.59 2.97
N GLY A 77 -16.73 1.80 3.81
CA GLY A 77 -18.02 1.11 3.74
C GLY A 77 -18.80 1.45 2.48
N SER A 78 -18.64 2.68 1.97
CA SER A 78 -19.27 3.11 0.71
C SER A 78 -18.90 2.25 -0.51
N PHE A 79 -17.73 1.59 -0.49
CA PHE A 79 -17.31 0.70 -1.58
C PHE A 79 -17.98 -0.68 -1.52
N ILE A 80 -18.53 -1.05 -0.35
CA ILE A 80 -19.19 -2.34 -0.15
C ILE A 80 -20.63 -2.19 -0.67
N THR A 81 -20.88 -2.72 -1.86
CA THR A 81 -22.26 -2.80 -2.39
C THR A 81 -23.01 -3.93 -1.68
N ALA A 82 -24.32 -3.78 -1.45
CA ALA A 82 -25.17 -4.82 -0.84
C ALA A 82 -25.10 -6.19 -1.56
N ALA A 83 -24.69 -6.21 -2.84
CA ALA A 83 -24.41 -7.44 -3.59
C ALA A 83 -23.22 -8.25 -3.05
N HIS A 84 -22.37 -7.68 -2.18
CA HIS A 84 -21.31 -8.42 -1.47
C HIS A 84 -21.83 -9.18 -0.24
N ASP A 85 -23.01 -8.81 0.30
CA ASP A 85 -23.67 -9.51 1.41
C ASP A 85 -24.51 -10.69 0.90
N GLU A 86 -24.83 -10.73 -0.39
CA GLU A 86 -25.23 -11.97 -1.03
C GLU A 86 -24.04 -12.92 -0.87
N THR A 87 -24.19 -13.85 0.07
CA THR A 87 -23.26 -14.95 0.26
C THR A 87 -23.21 -15.68 -1.07
N ALA A 88 -22.28 -15.28 -1.96
CA ALA A 88 -21.88 -16.11 -3.06
C ALA A 88 -21.46 -17.40 -2.36
N GLU A 89 -22.28 -18.45 -2.50
CA GLU A 89 -21.91 -19.75 -1.99
C GLU A 89 -20.47 -19.98 -2.45
N PRO A 90 -19.54 -20.28 -1.52
CA PRO A 90 -18.16 -20.56 -1.91
C PRO A 90 -18.24 -21.54 -3.07
N PRO A 91 -17.55 -21.29 -4.20
CA PRO A 91 -17.71 -22.11 -5.39
C PRO A 91 -17.59 -23.57 -4.95
N THR A 92 -18.71 -24.28 -4.97
CA THR A 92 -18.81 -25.69 -4.62
C THR A 92 -18.24 -26.49 -5.78
N THR A 93 -17.01 -26.18 -6.19
CA THR A 93 -16.12 -27.19 -6.75
C THR A 93 -15.50 -27.92 -5.55
N SER A 94 -16.36 -28.52 -4.74
CA SER A 94 -16.00 -29.74 -4.04
C SER A 94 -15.82 -30.76 -5.15
N THR A 95 -14.58 -30.92 -5.63
CA THR A 95 -14.19 -32.23 -6.18
C THR A 95 -14.58 -33.21 -5.08
N GLY A 96 -15.63 -33.99 -5.31
CA GLY A 96 -16.44 -34.71 -4.31
C GLY A 96 -15.67 -35.76 -3.52
N LEU A 97 -14.65 -35.34 -2.80
CA LEU A 97 -13.80 -36.15 -1.98
C LEU A 97 -14.18 -35.89 -0.52
N PRO A 98 -14.39 -36.95 0.27
CA PRO A 98 -14.79 -36.82 1.66
C PRO A 98 -13.71 -36.06 2.47
N ALA A 99 -14.15 -35.40 3.53
CA ALA A 99 -13.26 -34.74 4.48
C ALA A 99 -12.20 -35.74 5.00
N GLY A 100 -10.92 -35.44 4.79
CA GLY A 100 -9.79 -36.33 5.11
C GLY A 100 -9.14 -37.03 3.92
N SER A 101 -9.64 -36.79 2.71
CA SER A 101 -8.99 -37.23 1.47
C SER A 101 -7.72 -36.43 1.18
N VAL A 102 -6.67 -37.12 0.72
CA VAL A 102 -5.49 -36.50 0.11
C VAL A 102 -5.80 -36.35 -1.37
N GLN A 103 -5.72 -35.13 -1.89
CA GLN A 103 -5.87 -34.90 -3.32
C GLN A 103 -4.64 -35.45 -4.03
N GLU A 104 -4.84 -36.47 -4.86
CA GLU A 104 -3.75 -37.04 -5.67
C GLU A 104 -3.28 -36.04 -6.72
N ALA A 105 -1.99 -36.12 -7.06
CA ALA A 105 -1.42 -35.28 -8.10
C ALA A 105 -2.13 -35.53 -9.44
N ALA A 106 -2.49 -34.46 -10.14
CA ALA A 106 -3.06 -34.57 -11.48
C ALA A 106 -2.04 -35.27 -12.41
N PRO A 107 -2.46 -36.21 -13.27
CA PRO A 107 -1.55 -36.89 -14.19
C PRO A 107 -0.78 -35.88 -15.05
N GLY A 108 0.55 -35.87 -14.96
CA GLY A 108 1.42 -34.96 -15.70
C GLY A 108 1.76 -33.64 -15.00
N VAL A 109 1.30 -33.41 -13.76
CA VAL A 109 1.75 -32.28 -12.93
C VAL A 109 2.80 -32.77 -11.94
N ASP A 110 4.07 -32.47 -12.20
CA ASP A 110 5.13 -32.68 -11.22
C ASP A 110 5.06 -31.59 -10.13
N ALA A 111 4.43 -31.94 -9.01
CA ALA A 111 4.33 -31.06 -7.84
C ALA A 111 5.69 -30.82 -7.15
N TYR A 112 6.77 -31.50 -7.56
CA TYR A 112 8.10 -31.37 -6.97
C TYR A 112 8.98 -30.31 -7.65
N GLU A 113 8.62 -29.83 -8.86
CA GLU A 113 9.48 -28.93 -9.64
C GLU A 113 9.32 -27.43 -9.35
N SER A 114 8.34 -27.03 -8.54
CA SER A 114 8.26 -25.64 -8.08
C SER A 114 8.58 -25.58 -6.59
N GLY A 115 9.54 -24.73 -6.21
CA GLY A 115 10.15 -24.61 -4.88
C GLY A 115 9.24 -24.21 -3.71
N PHE A 116 8.01 -24.72 -3.67
CA PHE A 116 7.01 -24.65 -2.62
C PHE A 116 7.10 -25.81 -1.61
N GLY A 117 8.18 -26.61 -1.64
CA GLY A 117 8.44 -27.61 -0.62
C GLY A 117 8.66 -26.97 0.75
N ILE A 118 8.03 -27.52 1.80
CA ILE A 118 8.26 -27.14 3.20
C ILE A 118 9.75 -27.27 3.49
N ARG A 119 10.44 -26.15 3.68
CA ARG A 119 11.85 -26.13 4.06
C ARG A 119 11.94 -26.59 5.52
N LYS A 120 12.46 -27.79 5.77
CA LYS A 120 12.91 -28.18 7.10
C LYS A 120 14.04 -27.21 7.51
N GLY A 121 13.76 -26.34 8.47
CA GLY A 121 14.75 -25.44 9.04
C GLY A 121 15.93 -26.20 9.64
N TRP A 122 17.12 -25.59 9.57
CA TRP A 122 18.34 -26.13 10.15
C TRP A 122 18.26 -25.99 11.67
N ALA A 123 18.35 -27.10 12.40
CA ALA A 123 18.46 -27.12 13.86
C ALA A 123 19.92 -27.32 14.27
N GLY A 124 20.50 -26.33 14.96
CA GLY A 124 21.80 -26.41 15.63
C GLY A 124 22.48 -25.03 15.70
N LYS A 125 23.10 -24.58 16.79
CA LYS A 125 23.45 -25.21 18.08
C LYS A 125 23.66 -24.05 19.07
N THR A 126 23.12 -24.13 20.27
CA THR A 126 23.50 -23.22 21.36
C THR A 126 24.96 -23.47 21.74
N ARG A 127 25.70 -22.38 21.99
CA ARG A 127 26.97 -22.39 22.70
C ARG A 127 26.86 -21.48 23.91
#